data_AF-A0A3D5BE50-F1
#
_entry.id   AF-A0A3D5BE50-F1
#
_cell.length_a   1.000
_cell.length_b   1.000
_cell.length_c   1.000
_cell.angle_alpha   90.00
_cell.angle_beta   90.00
_cell.angle_gamma   90.00
#
_symmetry.space_group_name_H-M   'P 1'
#
loop_
_entity.id
_entity.type
_entity.pdbx_description
1 polymer ?
#
loop_
_entity_poly.entity_id
_entity_poly.type
_entity_poly.pdbx_seq_one_letter_code
_entity_poly.pdbx_strand_id
1 'polypeptide(L)' 'MKLVVVESPAKAKTINKYLGSDYKVLASFGHIRDLPSKDGSV' A
#
# COMPACT_ATOMS: atom_id res chain seq x y z
N MET A 1 -5.12 10.08 -15.62
CA MET A 1 -5.38 9.15 -14.50
C MET A 1 -4.05 8.72 -13.89
N LYS A 2 -3.77 9.10 -12.64
CA LYS A 2 -2.49 8.80 -11.95
C LYS A 2 -2.68 7.70 -10.91
N LEU A 3 -1.65 6.88 -10.69
CA LEU A 3 -1.67 5.81 -9.67
C LEU A 3 -0.98 6.27 -8.39
N VAL A 4 -1.61 6.01 -7.24
CA VAL A 4 -1.04 6.23 -5.91
C VAL A 4 -1.13 4.91 -5.13
N VAL A 5 -0.01 4.50 -4.53
CA VAL A 5 0.08 3.28 -3.72
C VAL A 5 0.32 3.66 -2.27
N VAL A 6 -0.44 3.05 -1.36
CA VAL A 6 -0.36 3.28 0.08
C VAL A 6 -0.31 1.97 0.85
N GLU A 7 0.17 1.98 2.08
CA GLU A 7 0.41 0.75 2.84
C GLU A 7 -0.88 0.02 3.27
N SER A 8 -1.91 0.77 3.70
CA SER A 8 -3.11 0.19 4.32
C SER A 8 -4.40 0.55 3.58
N PRO A 9 -5.42 -0.35 3.61
CA PRO A 9 -6.72 -0.08 2.98
C PRO A 9 -7.45 1.14 3.55
N ALA A 10 -7.28 1.40 4.86
CA ALA A 10 -7.87 2.56 5.51
C ALA A 10 -7.30 3.87 4.94
N LYS A 11 -5.97 3.96 4.75
CA LYS A 11 -5.31 5.11 4.12
C LYS A 11 -5.84 5.30 2.69
N ALA A 12 -5.99 4.22 1.92
CA ALA A 12 -6.49 4.29 0.54
C ALA A 12 -7.89 4.90 0.46
N LYS A 13 -8.81 4.46 1.33
CA LYS A 13 -10.18 5.01 1.40
C LYS A 13 -10.18 6.50 1.74
N THR A 14 -9.36 6.92 2.70
CA THR A 14 -9.28 8.33 3.11
C THR A 14 -8.68 9.21 2.01
N ILE A 15 -7.58 8.79 1.38
CA ILE A 15 -6.92 9.56 0.33
C ILE A 15 -7.78 9.64 -0.94
N ASN A 16 -8.49 8.57 -1.28
CA ASN A 16 -9.42 8.57 -2.41
C ASN A 16 -10.55 9.60 -2.25
N LYS A 17 -11.01 9.87 -1.01
CA LYS A 17 -11.99 10.92 -0.73
C LYS A 17 -11.44 12.33 -1.00
N TYR A 18 -10.13 12.54 -0.84
CA TYR A 18 -9.50 13.85 -1.08
C TYR A 18 -9.11 14.07 -2.55
N LEU A 19 -8.60 13.04 -3.21
CA LEU A 19 -8.06 13.15 -4.58
C LEU A 19 -9.09 12.97 -5.68
N GLY A 20 -10.21 12.30 -5.39
CA GLY A 20 -11.28 12.07 -6.37
C GLY A 20 -10.88 11.15 -7.53
N SER A 21 -11.66 11.20 -8.61
CA SER A 21 -11.61 10.27 -9.75
C SER A 21 -10.36 10.37 -10.61
N ASP A 22 -9.57 11.43 -10.49
CA ASP A 22 -8.36 11.62 -11.30
C ASP A 22 -7.22 10.69 -10.88
N TYR A 23 -7.35 10.09 -9.69
CA TYR A 23 -6.38 9.21 -9.07
C TYR A 23 -6.97 7.82 -8.83
N LYS A 24 -6.18 6.80 -9.13
CA LYS A 24 -6.41 5.43 -8.69
C LYS A 24 -5.56 5.20 -7.45
N VAL A 25 -6.19 4.97 -6.30
CA VAL A 25 -5.49 4.72 -5.03
C VAL A 25 -5.57 3.24 -4.69
N LEU A 26 -4.42 2.56 -4.55
CA LEU A 26 -4.33 1.13 -4.21
C LEU A 26 -3.57 0.92 -2.90
N ALA A 27 -3.96 -0.10 -2.15
CA ALA A 27 -3.25 -0.52 -0.95
C ALA A 27 -2.25 -1.65 -1.27
N SER A 28 -1.04 -1.60 -0.70
CA SER A 28 -0.03 -2.66 -0.80
C SER A 28 -0.22 -3.78 0.23
N PHE A 29 -1.05 -3.53 1.25
CA PHE A 29 -1.29 -4.45 2.38
C PHE A 29 0.00 -4.80 3.14
N GLY A 30 0.92 -3.83 3.26
CA GLY A 30 2.22 -4.02 3.90
C GLY A 30 3.34 -4.32 2.89
N HIS A 31 4.32 -5.13 3.33
CA HIS A 31 5.49 -5.49 2.54
C HIS A 31 5.13 -6.50 1.44
N ILE A 32 5.51 -6.20 0.20
CA ILE A 32 5.27 -7.07 -0.97
C ILE A 32 6.37 -8.13 -1.11
N ARG A 33 7.56 -7.83 -0.61
CA ARG A 33 8.70 -8.74 -0.61
C ARG A 33 9.40 -8.61 0.73
N ASP A 34 9.87 -9.74 1.20
CA ASP A 34 10.78 -9.84 2.33
C ASP A 34 12.01 -10.64 1.90
N LEU A 35 13.09 -10.49 2.65
CA LEU A 35 14.23 -11.37 2.53
C LEU A 35 13.83 -12.78 2.99
N PRO A 36 14.51 -13.83 2.50
CA PRO A 36 14.34 -15.17 3.05
C PRO A 36 14.51 -15.11 4.57
N SER A 37 13.54 -15.65 5.31
CA SER A 37 13.62 -15.77 6.76
C SER A 37 14.93 -16.46 7.13
N LYS A 38 15.74 -15.83 7.96
CA LYS A 38 16.94 -16.48 8.49
C LYS A 38 16.45 -17.51 9.50
N ASP A 39 16.50 -18.80 9.13
CA ASP A 39 16.20 -19.98 9.96
C ASP A 39 17.10 -20.13 11.22
N GLY A 40 17.79 -19.07 11.65
CA GLY A 40 18.77 -19.12 12.73
C GLY A 40 19.11 -17.78 13.34
N SER A 41 18.14 -16.87 13.45
CA SER A 41 18.30 -15.76 14.39
C SER A 41 17.94 -16.28 15.78
N VAL A 42 18.97 -16.65 16.55
CA VAL A 42 18.86 -16.81 18.00
C VAL A 42 18.41 -15.52 18.67
#